data_AF-A0A661QCN0-F1
#
_entry.id   AF-A0A661QCN0-F1
#
_cell.length_a   1.000
_cell.length_b   1.000
_cell.length_c   1.000
_cell.angle_alpha   90.00
_cell.angle_beta   90.00
_cell.angle_gamma   90.00
#
_symmetry.space_group_name_H-M   'P 1'
#
loop_
_entity.id
_entity.type
_entity.pdbx_description
1 polymer ?
#
loop_
_entity_poly.entity_id
_entity_poly.type
_entity_poly.pdbx_seq_one_letter_code
_entity_poly.pdbx_strand_id
1 'polypeptide(L)' 'VMDNYDQTEGIITLEDCVETILGVEIMDESDTTEDMRELAKSKMKAKRKEKGREEV' A
#
# COMPACT_ATOMS: atom_id res chain seq x y z
N VAL A 1 -9.95 1.72 6.78
CA VAL A 1 -10.44 0.44 7.33
C VAL A 1 -9.81 0.20 8.71
N MET A 2 -10.55 -0.34 9.69
CA MET A 2 -10.07 -0.56 11.06
C MET A 2 -9.94 -2.06 11.37
N ASP A 3 -8.90 -2.43 12.12
CA ASP A 3 -8.74 -3.79 12.65
C ASP A 3 -9.58 -4.02 13.93
N ASN A 4 -9.54 -5.25 14.46
CA ASN A 4 -10.24 -5.63 15.70
C ASN A 4 -9.68 -4.94 16.97
N TYR A 5 -8.61 -4.15 16.84
CA TYR A 5 -7.94 -3.40 17.89
C TYR A 5 -8.04 -1.87 17.66
N ASP A 6 -8.98 -1.44 16.83
CA ASP A 6 -9.26 -0.03 16.52
C ASP A 6 -8.09 0.71 15.83
N GLN A 7 -7.17 -0.04 15.20
CA GLN A 7 -6.08 0.52 14.40
C GLN A 7 -6.48 0.65 12.93
N THR A 8 -6.02 1.72 12.29
CA THR A 8 -6.16 1.89 10.84
C THR A 8 -5.31 0.86 10.09
N GLU A 9 -5.94 -0.08 9.38
CA GLU A 9 -5.25 -1.06 8.52
C GLU A 9 -4.73 -0.45 7.23
N GLY A 10 -5.43 0.56 6.69
CA GLY A 10 -5.09 1.16 5.41
C GLY A 10 -6.17 2.08 4.83
N ILE A 11 -5.84 2.62 3.67
CA ILE A 11 -6.70 3.47 2.83
C ILE A 11 -6.99 2.74 1.52
N ILE A 12 -8.13 3.06 0.91
CA ILE A 12 -8.54 2.57 -0.42
C ILE A 12 -8.87 3.82 -1.25
N THR A 13 -8.49 3.83 -2.53
CA THR A 13 -8.76 4.95 -3.44
C THR A 13 -9.92 4.64 -4.39
N LEU A 14 -10.31 5.63 -5.20
CA LEU A 14 -11.35 5.42 -6.20
C LEU A 14 -10.85 4.55 -7.36
N GLU A 15 -9.55 4.58 -7.69
CA GLU A 15 -8.98 3.72 -8.74
C GLU A 15 -9.21 2.24 -8.39
N ASP A 16 -8.93 1.80 -7.14
CA ASP A 16 -9.15 0.43 -6.67
C ASP A 16 -10.58 -0.08 -6.96
N CYS A 17 -11.58 0.80 -6.81
CA CYS A 17 -12.98 0.47 -7.06
C CYS A 17 -13.26 0.27 -8.55
N VAL A 18 -12.69 1.12 -9.39
CA VAL A 18 -12.87 1.09 -10.85
C VAL A 18 -12.11 -0.09 -11.46
N GLU A 19 -10.91 -0.38 -10.98
CA GLU A 19 -10.13 -1.57 -11.35
C GLU A 19 -10.90 -2.87 -11.09
N THR A 20 -11.54 -2.96 -9.92
CA THR A 20 -12.36 -4.13 -9.56
C THR A 20 -13.54 -4.31 -10.52
N ILE A 21 -14.11 -3.20 -11.01
CA ILE A 21 -15.26 -3.22 -11.94
C ILE A 21 -14.82 -3.54 -13.37
N LEU A 22 -13.68 -3.00 -13.82
CA LEU A 22 -13.22 -3.13 -15.20
C LEU A 22 -12.30 -4.34 -15.43
N GLY A 23 -11.72 -4.91 -14.37
CA GLY A 23 -10.80 -6.04 -14.45
C GLY A 23 -9.45 -5.69 -15.11
N VAL A 24 -9.08 -4.41 -15.11
CA VAL A 24 -7.82 -3.89 -15.63
C VAL A 24 -7.16 -3.04 -14.56
N GLU A 25 -5.82 -3.04 -14.51
CA GLU A 25 -5.04 -2.12 -13.66
C GLU A 25 -5.08 -0.71 -14.24
N ILE A 26 -5.25 0.28 -13.38
CA ILE A 26 -5.33 1.69 -13.74
C ILE A 26 -4.22 2.43 -13.00
N MET A 27 -3.27 2.93 -13.76
CA MET A 27 -2.17 3.75 -13.26
C MET A 27 -2.57 5.23 -13.29
N ASP A 28 -2.35 5.97 -12.20
CA ASP A 28 -2.48 7.43 -12.23
C ASP A 28 -1.33 8.07 -13.02
N GLU A 29 -1.55 9.25 -13.57
CA GLU A 29 -0.53 9.99 -14.35
C GLU A 29 0.74 10.28 -13.53
N SER A 30 0.60 10.36 -12.21
CA SER A 30 1.72 10.63 -11.30
C SER A 30 2.44 9.37 -10.81
N ASP A 31 1.87 8.18 -11.04
CA ASP A 31 2.44 6.94 -10.56
C ASP A 31 3.68 6.55 -11.37
N THR A 32 4.69 6.08 -10.64
CA THR A 32 5.97 5.64 -11.23
C THR A 32 6.10 4.12 -11.23
N THR A 33 5.13 3.40 -10.67
CA THR A 33 5.15 1.95 -10.46
C THR A 33 3.75 1.42 -10.72
N GLU A 34 3.66 0.30 -11.43
CA GLU A 34 2.40 -0.37 -11.78
C GLU A 34 1.64 -0.81 -10.52
N ASP A 35 2.23 -1.69 -9.70
CA ASP A 35 1.60 -2.11 -8.44
C ASP A 35 2.08 -1.25 -7.24
N MET A 36 1.24 -0.28 -6.87
CA MET A 36 1.46 0.56 -5.69
C MET A 36 1.35 -0.21 -4.36
N ARG A 37 0.64 -1.34 -4.32
CA ARG A 37 0.52 -2.20 -3.13
C ARG A 37 1.82 -2.97 -2.87
N GLU A 38 2.48 -3.47 -3.90
CA GLU A 38 3.81 -4.08 -3.80
C GLU A 38 4.86 -3.05 -3.36
N LEU A 39 4.82 -1.85 -3.93
CA LEU A 39 5.69 -0.76 -3.52
C LEU A 39 5.48 -0.40 -2.04
N ALA A 40 4.25 -0.32 -1.57
CA ALA A 40 3.94 -0.07 -0.15
C ALA A 40 4.50 -1.18 0.75
N LYS A 41 4.29 -2.45 0.40
CA LYS A 41 4.81 -3.61 1.16
C LYS A 41 6.34 -3.60 1.24
N SER A 42 7.03 -3.29 0.14
CA SER A 42 8.49 -3.23 0.11
C SER A 42 9.02 -2.09 1.00
N LYS A 43 8.42 -0.90 0.92
CA LYS A 43 8.75 0.25 1.78
C LYS A 43 8.52 -0.06 3.26
N MET A 44 7.41 -0.72 3.61
CA MET A 44 7.13 -1.14 4.99
C MET A 44 8.15 -2.15 5.50
N LYS A 45 8.52 -3.15 4.69
CA LYS A 45 9.58 -4.12 5.03
C LYS A 45 10.93 -3.44 5.25
N ALA A 46 11.30 -2.50 4.39
CA ALA A 46 12.53 -1.73 4.52
C ALA A 46 12.54 -0.90 5.81
N LYS A 47 11.48 -0.15 6.10
CA LYS A 47 11.34 0.63 7.35
C LYS A 47 11.42 -0.24 8.61
N ARG A 48 10.79 -1.43 8.60
CA ARG A 48 10.88 -2.38 9.72
C ARG A 48 12.32 -2.89 9.94
N LYS A 49 13.05 -3.14 8.85
CA LYS A 49 14.46 -3.58 8.91
C LYS A 49 15.39 -2.48 9.43
N GLU A 50 15.12 -1.22 9.08
CA GLU A 50 15.87 -0.05 9.57
C GLU A 50 15.64 0.16 11.06
N LYS A 51 14.39 0.17 11.52
CA LYS A 51 14.06 0.26 12.96
C LYS A 51 14.72 -0.85 13.79
N GLY A 52 14.71 -2.09 13.29
CA GLY A 52 15.37 -3.21 13.97
C GLY A 52 16.90 -3.14 13.98
N ARG A 53 17.53 -2.24 13.20
CA ARG A 53 18.98 -1.96 13.25
C ARG A 53 19.34 -0.81 14.19
N GLU A 54 18.41 0.10 14.46
CA GLU A 54 18.61 1.20 15.43
C GLU A 54 18.40 0.75 16.88
N GLU A 55 17.67 -0.34 17.10
CA GLU A 55 17.42 -0.92 18.43
C GLU A 55 18.51 -1.90 18.92
N VAL A 56 19.62 -2.08 18.17
CA VAL A 56 20.77 -2.96 18.50
C VAL A 56 22.02 -2.16 18.83
#